data_AF-A0A918N411-F1
#
_entry.id   AF-A0A918N411-F1
#
_cell.length_a   1.000
_cell.length_b   1.000
_cell.length_c   1.000
_cell.angle_alpha   90.00
_cell.angle_beta   90.00
_cell.angle_gamma   90.00
#
_symmetry.space_group_name_H-M   'P 1'
#
loop_
_entity.id
_entity.type
_entity.pdbx_description
1 polymer ?
#
loop_
_entity_poly.entity_id
_entity_poly.type
_entity_poly.pdbx_seq_one_letter_code
_entity_poly.pdbx_strand_id
1 'polypeptide(L)'
;MFIQPKYIGLVMFIVLFSCDSKNKNMDTIKNTWEQLVNSKTIDEEVKVIKQLREASKENDFSFTLFILDESGNKIHYNDFDNQKIKSVSVDFYVNDSEYNGKNWKPLDVNNISLLFLE
;
A
#
# COMPACT_ATOMS: atom_id res chain seq x y z
N MET A 1 -16.83 -24.60 44.88
CA MET A 1 -17.76 -23.51 44.50
C MET A 1 -16.93 -22.47 43.75
N PHE A 2 -17.39 -22.10 42.56
CA PHE A 2 -16.83 -21.12 41.61
C PHE A 2 -16.46 -19.79 42.32
N ILE A 3 -15.53 -18.94 41.87
CA ILE A 3 -15.53 -18.20 40.59
C ILE A 3 -14.11 -17.62 40.36
N GLN A 4 -13.60 -17.69 39.13
CA GLN A 4 -12.45 -16.90 38.66
C GLN A 4 -12.86 -15.46 38.34
N PRO A 5 -12.04 -14.44 38.63
CA PRO A 5 -12.07 -13.20 37.88
C PRO A 5 -11.02 -13.22 36.78
N LYS A 6 -11.48 -13.54 35.56
CA LYS A 6 -10.86 -13.19 34.29
C LYS A 6 -11.05 -11.70 34.07
N TYR A 7 -10.03 -10.84 34.19
CA TYR A 7 -9.95 -9.56 33.47
C TYR A 7 -8.49 -9.09 33.52
N ILE A 8 -7.67 -9.62 32.62
CA ILE A 8 -6.40 -8.99 32.25
C ILE A 8 -6.79 -7.71 31.52
N GLY A 9 -6.75 -6.60 32.26
CA GLY A 9 -6.91 -5.26 31.71
C GLY A 9 -5.74 -4.97 30.79
N LEU A 10 -5.98 -5.12 29.48
CA LEU A 10 -5.04 -4.73 28.45
C LEU A 10 -5.81 -4.20 27.23
N VAL A 11 -6.25 -2.95 27.30
CA VAL A 11 -6.49 -2.13 26.11
C VAL A 11 -6.09 -0.71 26.51
N MET A 12 -4.79 -0.44 26.45
CA MET A 12 -4.15 0.20 25.29
C MET A 12 -4.59 1.67 25.17
N PHE A 13 -3.80 2.48 25.88
CA PHE A 13 -3.56 3.90 25.74
C PHE A 13 -3.82 4.40 24.31
N ILE A 14 -5.04 4.88 24.00
CA ILE A 14 -5.28 5.64 22.77
C ILE A 14 -4.72 7.04 23.04
N VAL A 15 -3.43 7.19 22.73
CA VAL A 15 -2.76 8.47 22.66
C VAL A 15 -3.52 9.34 21.68
N LEU A 16 -3.95 10.50 22.18
CA LEU A 16 -4.45 11.63 21.44
C LEU A 16 -3.38 12.07 20.42
N PHE A 17 -3.45 11.55 19.19
CA PHE A 17 -2.73 12.11 18.04
C PHE A 17 -3.63 13.13 17.33
N SER A 18 -3.77 14.29 17.95
CA SER A 18 -4.17 15.51 17.25
C SER A 18 -2.89 16.24 16.81
N CYS A 19 -2.27 15.77 15.74
CA CYS A 19 -1.19 16.48 15.05
C CYS A 19 -1.24 16.19 13.54
N ASP A 20 -1.39 17.25 12.75
CA ASP A 20 -1.18 17.38 11.31
C ASP A 20 -1.87 16.39 10.36
N SER A 21 -2.95 16.85 9.72
CA SER A 21 -3.56 16.18 8.57
C SER A 21 -2.54 15.84 7.47
N LYS A 22 -1.46 16.62 7.32
CA LYS A 22 -0.38 16.37 6.35
C LYS A 22 0.39 15.07 6.64
N ASN A 23 0.80 14.85 7.89
CA ASN A 23 1.51 13.62 8.28
C ASN A 23 0.58 12.40 8.16
N LYS A 24 -0.70 12.58 8.49
CA LYS A 24 -1.72 11.55 8.37
C LYS A 24 -1.86 10.99 6.95
N ASN A 25 -1.75 11.84 5.93
CA ASN A 25 -1.90 11.40 4.54
C ASN A 25 -0.74 10.50 4.09
N MET A 26 0.49 10.89 4.41
CA MET A 26 1.66 10.07 4.09
C MET A 26 1.70 8.78 4.91
N ASP A 27 1.31 8.82 6.18
CA ASP A 27 1.25 7.62 7.02
C ASP A 27 0.19 6.64 6.52
N THR A 28 -0.96 7.12 6.03
CA THR A 28 -1.95 6.27 5.35
C THR A 28 -1.34 5.58 4.14
N ILE A 29 -0.64 6.30 3.26
CA ILE A 29 0.01 5.71 2.08
C ILE A 29 1.04 4.64 2.46
N LYS A 30 1.90 4.92 3.44
CA LYS A 30 2.88 3.96 3.96
C LYS A 30 2.21 2.69 4.47
N ASN A 31 1.19 2.85 5.32
CA ASN A 31 0.47 1.72 5.90
C ASN A 31 -0.28 0.91 4.83
N THR A 32 -0.93 1.57 3.88
CA THR A 32 -1.64 0.91 2.77
C THR A 32 -0.65 0.19 1.85
N TRP A 33 0.51 0.78 1.57
CA TRP A 33 1.57 0.11 0.80
C TRP A 33 2.11 -1.12 1.52
N GLU A 34 2.36 -1.05 2.83
CA GLU A 34 2.78 -2.19 3.63
C GLU A 34 1.72 -3.31 3.62
N GLN A 35 0.44 -2.97 3.69
CA GLN A 35 -0.65 -3.94 3.54
C GLN A 35 -0.66 -4.58 2.14
N LEU A 36 -0.33 -3.81 1.11
CA LEU A 36 -0.27 -4.31 -0.27
C LEU A 36 0.85 -5.35 -0.41
N VAL A 37 2.05 -5.02 0.08
CA VAL A 37 3.21 -5.93 0.08
C VAL A 37 2.94 -7.22 0.85
N ASN A 38 2.14 -7.14 1.93
CA ASN A 38 1.82 -8.27 2.78
C ASN A 38 0.51 -9.00 2.41
N SER A 39 -0.15 -8.62 1.30
CA SER A 39 -1.38 -9.27 0.84
C SER A 39 -1.11 -10.72 0.47
N LYS A 40 -2.01 -11.63 0.88
CA LYS A 40 -1.84 -13.09 0.68
C LYS A 40 -2.80 -13.65 -0.35
N THR A 41 -3.83 -12.87 -0.71
CA THR A 41 -4.84 -13.25 -1.68
C THR A 41 -5.03 -12.14 -2.71
N ILE A 42 -5.48 -12.51 -3.91
CA ILE A 42 -5.79 -11.56 -4.99
C ILE A 42 -6.88 -10.58 -4.53
N ASP A 43 -7.89 -11.04 -3.80
CA ASP A 43 -8.98 -10.19 -3.30
C ASP A 43 -8.49 -9.14 -2.29
N GLU A 44 -7.58 -9.52 -1.39
CA GLU A 44 -6.91 -8.58 -0.48
C GLU A 44 -6.11 -7.54 -1.26
N GLU A 45 -5.31 -7.98 -2.24
CA GLU A 45 -4.49 -7.09 -3.07
C GLU A 45 -5.37 -6.06 -3.80
N VAL A 46 -6.45 -6.52 -4.46
CA VAL A 46 -7.43 -5.64 -5.13
C VAL A 46 -8.07 -4.66 -4.15
N LYS A 47 -8.44 -5.10 -2.95
CA LYS A 47 -9.04 -4.23 -1.93
C LYS A 47 -8.05 -3.15 -1.48
N VAL A 48 -6.80 -3.52 -1.22
CA VAL A 48 -5.78 -2.57 -0.76
C VAL A 48 -5.41 -1.59 -1.87
N ILE A 49 -5.33 -2.03 -3.13
CA ILE A 49 -5.12 -1.12 -4.27
C ILE A 49 -6.26 -0.09 -4.39
N LYS A 50 -7.52 -0.52 -4.19
CA LYS A 50 -8.65 0.42 -4.16
C LYS A 50 -8.52 1.45 -3.04
N GLN A 51 -8.11 1.03 -1.83
CA GLN A 51 -7.87 1.95 -0.73
C GLN A 51 -6.74 2.95 -1.03
N LEU A 52 -5.67 2.48 -1.66
CA LEU A 52 -4.57 3.35 -2.09
C LEU A 52 -5.04 4.40 -3.10
N ARG A 53 -5.96 4.03 -4.00
CA ARG A 53 -6.58 4.94 -4.96
C ARG A 53 -7.57 5.92 -4.34
N GLU A 54 -8.33 5.49 -3.35
CA GLU A 54 -9.20 6.39 -2.61
C GLU A 54 -8.36 7.44 -1.89
N ALA A 55 -7.29 7.00 -1.22
CA ALA A 55 -6.31 7.90 -0.61
C ALA A 55 -5.62 8.83 -1.63
N SER A 56 -5.38 8.36 -2.86
CA SER A 56 -4.81 9.18 -3.94
C SER A 56 -5.77 10.22 -4.50
N LYS A 57 -7.09 10.01 -4.41
CA LYS A 57 -8.11 10.95 -4.88
C LYS A 57 -8.41 12.04 -3.87
N GLU A 58 -8.37 11.69 -2.58
CA GLU A 58 -8.64 12.63 -1.49
C GLU A 58 -7.49 13.62 -1.25
N ASN A 59 -6.30 13.31 -1.76
CA ASN A 59 -5.07 14.07 -1.54
C ASN A 59 -4.44 14.39 -2.89
N ASP A 60 -3.97 15.63 -3.09
CA ASP A 60 -3.27 16.05 -4.32
C ASP A 60 -1.90 15.36 -4.41
N PHE A 61 -1.95 14.08 -4.78
CA PHE A 61 -0.85 13.14 -4.73
C PHE A 61 -0.54 12.66 -6.15
N SER A 62 0.74 12.42 -6.41
CA SER A 62 1.22 11.82 -7.66
C SER A 62 2.17 10.68 -7.36
N PHE A 63 2.32 9.76 -8.32
CA PHE A 63 3.26 8.66 -8.17
C PHE A 63 3.96 8.28 -9.46
N THR A 64 5.11 7.65 -9.31
CA THR A 64 5.86 7.03 -10.41
C THR A 64 6.04 5.54 -10.13
N LEU A 65 5.64 4.70 -11.08
CA LEU A 65 5.74 3.24 -10.99
C LEU A 65 7.04 2.74 -11.62
N PHE A 66 7.71 1.82 -10.94
CA PHE A 66 8.87 1.09 -11.42
C PHE A 66 8.61 -0.40 -11.36
N ILE A 67 8.61 -1.06 -12.52
CA ILE A 67 8.38 -2.50 -12.64
C ILE A 67 9.68 -3.17 -13.07
N LEU A 68 10.07 -4.25 -12.38
CA LEU A 68 11.21 -5.07 -12.74
C LEU A 68 10.76 -6.49 -13.13
N ASP A 69 11.29 -7.00 -14.24
CA ASP A 69 11.13 -8.41 -14.62
C ASP A 69 12.05 -9.33 -13.77
N GLU A 70 11.86 -10.64 -13.89
CA GLU A 70 12.71 -11.66 -13.23
C GLU A 70 14.19 -11.57 -13.62
N SER A 71 14.51 -11.00 -14.78
CA SER A 71 15.89 -10.77 -15.26
C SER A 71 16.52 -9.49 -14.68
N GLY A 72 15.73 -8.64 -14.00
CA GLY A 72 16.16 -7.35 -13.48
C GLY A 72 16.04 -6.18 -14.47
N ASN A 73 15.41 -6.38 -15.63
CA ASN A 73 15.14 -5.31 -16.58
C ASN A 73 13.94 -4.48 -16.14
N LYS A 74 14.00 -3.17 -16.42
CA LYS A 74 12.85 -2.28 -16.23
C LYS A 74 11.80 -2.55 -17.31
N ILE A 75 10.57 -2.76 -16.89
CA ILE A 75 9.43 -2.91 -17.79
C ILE A 75 8.70 -1.57 -17.86
N HIS A 76 8.36 -1.13 -19.07
CA HIS A 76 7.51 0.04 -19.27
C HIS A 76 6.06 -0.30 -18.87
N TYR A 77 5.33 0.67 -18.34
CA TYR A 77 3.97 0.42 -17.81
C TYR A 77 2.96 -0.06 -18.87
N ASN A 78 3.23 0.11 -20.17
CA ASN A 78 2.39 -0.43 -21.25
C ASN A 78 2.73 -1.88 -21.63
N ASP A 79 3.87 -2.39 -21.14
CA ASP A 79 4.47 -3.63 -21.64
C ASP A 79 4.52 -4.73 -20.58
N PHE A 80 3.92 -4.53 -19.39
CA PHE A 80 3.95 -5.52 -18.31
C PHE A 80 3.01 -6.71 -18.56
N ASP A 81 2.03 -6.55 -19.45
CA ASP A 81 1.09 -7.60 -19.81
C ASP A 81 1.86 -8.81 -20.37
N ASN A 82 1.62 -9.99 -19.80
CA ASN A 82 2.28 -11.27 -20.10
C ASN A 82 3.77 -11.37 -19.67
N GLN A 83 4.29 -10.46 -18.86
CA GLN A 83 5.65 -10.57 -18.31
C GLN A 83 5.69 -11.21 -16.93
N LYS A 84 6.79 -11.91 -16.64
CA LYS A 84 7.07 -12.40 -15.29
C LYS A 84 7.65 -11.28 -14.45
N ILE A 85 6.82 -10.71 -13.59
CA ILE A 85 7.18 -9.59 -12.73
C ILE A 85 7.92 -10.11 -11.49
N LYS A 86 9.12 -9.59 -11.25
CA LYS A 86 9.88 -9.87 -10.03
C LYS A 86 9.39 -9.02 -8.87
N SER A 87 9.28 -7.72 -9.12
CA SER A 87 8.91 -6.73 -8.11
C SER A 87 8.44 -5.44 -8.76
N VAL A 88 7.57 -4.76 -8.04
CA VAL A 88 7.07 -3.44 -8.32
C VAL A 88 7.50 -2.52 -7.17
N SER A 89 7.92 -1.32 -7.52
CA SER A 89 8.18 -0.23 -6.58
C SER A 89 7.48 1.03 -7.07
N VAL A 90 7.13 1.91 -6.14
CA VAL A 90 6.42 3.16 -6.42
C VAL A 90 7.05 4.27 -5.63
N ASP A 91 7.35 5.38 -6.29
CA ASP A 91 7.64 6.65 -5.64
C ASP A 91 6.34 7.43 -5.47
N PHE A 92 5.97 7.70 -4.22
CA PHE A 92 4.79 8.46 -3.83
C PHE A 92 5.17 9.89 -3.48
N TYR A 93 4.49 10.88 -4.05
CA TYR A 93 4.70 12.31 -3.80
C TYR A 93 3.42 12.95 -3.26
N VAL A 94 3.47 13.44 -2.03
CA VAL A 94 2.34 14.07 -1.34
C VAL A 94 2.80 15.41 -0.77
N ASN A 95 2.34 16.52 -1.37
CA ASN A 95 2.87 17.85 -1.07
C ASN A 95 4.41 17.86 -1.18
N ASP A 96 5.12 18.26 -0.12
CA ASP A 96 6.60 18.30 -0.05
C ASP A 96 7.22 16.99 0.49
N SER A 97 6.43 15.92 0.59
CA SER A 97 6.89 14.64 1.15
C SER A 97 6.96 13.55 0.09
N GLU A 98 8.02 12.74 0.17
CA GLU A 98 8.23 11.58 -0.68
C GLU A 98 8.26 10.30 0.16
N TYR A 99 7.70 9.23 -0.40
CA TYR A 99 7.85 7.88 0.14
C TYR A 99 8.10 6.90 -1.00
N ASN A 100 9.13 6.07 -0.84
CA ASN A 100 9.44 5.01 -1.79
C ASN A 100 8.91 3.68 -1.25
N GLY A 101 7.82 3.21 -1.84
CA GLY A 101 7.25 1.90 -1.62
C GLY A 101 7.99 0.85 -2.44
N LYS A 102 8.62 -0.14 -1.80
CA LYS A 102 9.37 -1.21 -2.47
C LYS A 102 8.74 -2.58 -2.25
N ASN A 103 9.25 -3.55 -3.00
CA ASN A 103 9.11 -4.98 -2.77
C ASN A 103 7.68 -5.53 -2.89
N TRP A 104 6.76 -4.82 -3.54
CA TRP A 104 5.48 -5.42 -3.88
C TRP A 104 5.70 -6.44 -5.00
N LYS A 105 5.27 -7.69 -4.77
CA LYS A 105 5.21 -8.72 -5.79
C LYS A 105 3.74 -9.04 -6.05
N PRO A 106 3.17 -8.58 -7.18
CA PRO A 106 1.76 -8.80 -7.47
C PRO A 106 1.42 -10.29 -7.49
N LEU A 107 0.32 -10.66 -6.82
CA LEU A 107 -0.24 -12.00 -6.91
C LEU A 107 -0.93 -12.23 -8.26
N ASP A 108 -1.46 -11.16 -8.85
CA ASP A 108 -1.94 -11.11 -10.22
C ASP A 108 -1.32 -9.89 -10.91
N VAL A 109 -0.63 -10.10 -12.03
CA VAL A 109 0.01 -9.02 -12.80
C VAL A 109 -1.00 -7.98 -13.27
N ASN A 110 -2.25 -8.39 -13.53
CA ASN A 110 -3.31 -7.47 -13.93
C ASN A 110 -3.65 -6.45 -12.84
N ASN A 111 -3.37 -6.74 -11.57
CA ASN A 111 -3.62 -5.80 -10.48
C ASN A 111 -2.73 -4.56 -10.53
N ILE A 112 -1.57 -4.62 -11.21
CA ILE A 112 -0.75 -3.42 -11.47
C ILE A 112 -1.55 -2.39 -12.25
N SER A 113 -2.36 -2.82 -13.23
CA SER A 113 -3.20 -1.92 -14.03
C SER A 113 -4.21 -1.15 -13.19
N LEU A 114 -4.67 -1.74 -12.08
CA LEU A 114 -5.69 -1.13 -11.23
C LEU A 114 -5.21 0.18 -10.60
N LEU A 115 -3.90 0.37 -10.41
CA LEU A 115 -3.31 1.63 -9.91
C LEU A 115 -3.55 2.81 -10.85
N PHE A 116 -3.77 2.55 -12.15
CA PHE A 116 -3.92 3.56 -13.20
C PHE A 116 -5.36 3.80 -13.63
N LEU A 117 -6.29 2.90 -13.28
CA LEU A 117 -7.68 3.11 -13.60
C LEU A 117 -8.18 4.35 -12.84
N GLU A 118 -8.91 5.24 -13.49
CA GLU A 118 -9.58 6.40 -12.85
C GLU A 118 -10.92 6.00 -12.25
#